data_AF-A0A6I4NEK2-F1
#
_entry.id   AF-A0A6I4NEK2-F1
#
_cell.length_a   1.000
_cell.length_b   1.000
_cell.length_c   1.000
_cell.angle_alpha   90.00
_cell.angle_beta   90.00
_cell.angle_gamma   90.00
#
_symmetry.space_group_name_H-M   'P 1'
#
loop_
_entity.id
_entity.type
_entity.pdbx_description
1 polymer ?
#
loop_
_entity_poly.entity_id
_entity_poly.type
_entity_poly.pdbx_seq_one_letter_code
_entity_poly.pdbx_strand_id
1 'polypeptide(L)'
;MLELLIVDCAYIEAAPAEQRAGLVESAAFGSDDARGPDLPEGWTWPEAQNGPWYARYEFRNTLTSYKPHFWAGERWEKMRGFVRPGLRTALDEFSAPLFWGEYNWESADPPFTPSVPGRENHWCPETMLWLLPEDVTALHHFWTLAEPGLPSLRQPFEQHLAGATGRVSTFSSFAALVTEWGEVVTEAAGRGWAIIGLKC
;
A
#
# COMPACT_ATOMS: atom_id res chain seq x y z
N MET A 1 -4.29 -12.19 -4.11
CA MET A 1 -3.90 -11.73 -2.76
C MET A 1 -2.86 -10.62 -2.95
N LEU A 2 -2.43 -9.94 -1.89
CA LEU A 2 -1.43 -8.87 -1.91
C LEU A 2 -0.30 -9.23 -0.94
N GLU A 3 0.91 -9.37 -1.46
CA GLU A 3 2.13 -9.46 -0.66
C GLU A 3 2.89 -8.14 -0.80
N LEU A 4 3.22 -7.49 0.33
CA LEU A 4 3.83 -6.16 0.33
C LEU A 4 5.27 -6.19 0.82
N LEU A 5 6.16 -5.61 0.03
CA LEU A 5 7.57 -5.43 0.32
C LEU A 5 7.95 -3.96 0.32
N ILE A 6 8.88 -3.59 1.21
CA ILE A 6 9.77 -2.46 0.98
C ILE A 6 11.14 -2.99 0.59
N VAL A 7 11.82 -2.38 -0.38
CA VAL A 7 13.08 -2.88 -0.92
C VAL A 7 14.11 -1.79 -1.19
N ASP A 8 15.37 -2.12 -0.97
CA ASP A 8 16.51 -1.34 -1.46
C ASP A 8 16.71 -1.59 -2.96
N CYS A 9 16.32 -0.63 -3.79
CA CYS A 9 16.49 -0.71 -5.24
C CYS A 9 17.96 -0.89 -5.63
N ALA A 10 18.90 -0.26 -4.93
CA ALA A 10 20.31 -0.34 -5.28
C ALA A 10 20.85 -1.77 -5.10
N TYR A 11 20.34 -2.49 -4.10
CA TYR A 11 20.66 -3.90 -3.90
C TYR A 11 20.15 -4.76 -5.06
N ILE A 12 18.90 -4.57 -5.49
CA ILE A 12 18.31 -5.33 -6.60
C ILE A 12 19.02 -4.99 -7.92
N GLU A 13 19.29 -3.72 -8.17
CA GLU A 13 19.93 -3.25 -9.40
C GLU A 13 21.39 -3.72 -9.54
N ALA A 14 22.09 -3.95 -8.43
CA ALA A 14 23.42 -4.52 -8.43
C ALA A 14 23.45 -5.99 -8.91
N ALA A 15 22.32 -6.70 -8.84
CA ALA A 15 22.19 -8.05 -9.37
C ALA A 15 22.01 -8.05 -10.91
N PRO A 16 22.43 -9.13 -11.61
CA PRO A 16 22.16 -9.31 -13.04
C PRO A 16 20.66 -9.22 -13.35
N ALA A 17 20.30 -8.62 -14.49
CA ALA A 17 18.92 -8.29 -14.82
C ALA A 17 17.99 -9.52 -14.78
N GLU A 18 18.49 -10.68 -15.24
CA GLU A 18 17.80 -11.96 -15.24
C GLU A 18 17.54 -12.55 -13.85
N GLN A 19 18.21 -12.05 -12.80
CA GLN A 19 18.06 -12.52 -11.41
C GLN A 19 17.12 -11.62 -10.57
N ARG A 20 16.85 -10.40 -11.02
CA ARG A 20 16.10 -9.40 -10.23
C ARG A 20 14.68 -9.85 -9.91
N ALA A 21 13.99 -10.42 -10.89
CA ALA A 21 12.65 -10.98 -10.71
C ALA A 21 12.65 -12.05 -9.59
N GLY A 22 13.58 -13.00 -9.68
CA GLY A 22 13.70 -14.10 -8.72
C GLY A 22 14.08 -13.62 -7.31
N LEU A 23 14.86 -12.56 -7.17
CA LEU A 23 15.14 -11.94 -5.87
C LEU A 23 13.86 -11.39 -5.23
N VAL A 24 13.07 -10.62 -5.99
CA VAL A 24 11.81 -10.05 -5.51
C VAL A 24 10.80 -11.14 -5.16
N GLU A 25 10.63 -12.15 -6.00
CA GLU A 25 9.72 -13.28 -5.75
C GLU A 25 10.16 -14.10 -4.52
N SER A 26 11.46 -14.39 -4.38
CA SER A 26 11.99 -15.11 -3.21
C SER A 26 11.81 -14.29 -1.93
N ALA A 27 11.98 -12.95 -2.02
CA ALA A 27 11.76 -12.06 -0.91
C ALA A 27 10.29 -11.95 -0.52
N ALA A 28 9.35 -12.07 -1.46
CA ALA A 28 7.92 -12.07 -1.19
C ALA A 28 7.45 -13.41 -0.61
N PHE A 29 7.76 -14.53 -1.28
CA PHE A 29 7.11 -15.81 -1.02
C PHE A 29 7.97 -16.79 -0.22
N GLY A 30 9.26 -16.50 -0.03
CA GLY A 30 10.20 -17.45 0.57
C GLY A 30 10.36 -18.73 -0.25
N SER A 31 10.93 -19.77 0.36
CA SER A 31 10.86 -21.14 -0.19
C SER A 31 9.44 -21.70 0.00
N ASP A 32 8.96 -22.56 -0.89
CA ASP A 32 7.60 -23.12 -0.84
C ASP A 32 7.22 -23.78 0.51
N ASP A 33 8.20 -24.24 1.29
CA ASP A 33 8.01 -24.81 2.64
C ASP A 33 7.73 -23.77 3.75
N ALA A 34 7.92 -22.47 3.46
CA ALA A 34 7.74 -21.35 4.40
C ALA A 34 6.35 -20.69 4.31
N ARG A 35 5.47 -21.15 3.41
CA ARG A 35 4.08 -20.68 3.30
C ARG A 35 3.22 -21.26 4.44
N GLY A 36 3.58 -20.95 5.68
CA GLY A 36 2.70 -21.15 6.82
C GLY A 36 1.62 -20.07 6.87
N PRO A 37 0.39 -20.37 7.32
CA PRO A 37 -0.69 -19.40 7.48
C PRO A 37 -0.46 -18.35 8.60
N ASP A 38 0.72 -18.33 9.23
CA ASP A 38 1.03 -17.57 10.44
C ASP A 38 2.15 -16.53 10.22
N LEU A 39 2.16 -15.82 9.09
CA LEU A 39 2.99 -14.62 8.99
C LEU A 39 2.48 -13.60 10.03
N PRO A 40 3.34 -13.09 10.92
CA PRO A 40 2.92 -12.14 11.93
C PRO A 40 2.47 -10.84 11.25
N GLU A 41 1.34 -10.28 11.71
CA GLU A 41 0.88 -8.98 11.27
C GLU A 41 1.95 -7.90 11.56
N GLY A 42 2.08 -6.92 10.66
CA GLY A 42 3.09 -5.88 10.72
C GLY A 42 4.40 -6.26 10.04
N TRP A 43 5.50 -5.68 10.52
CA TRP A 43 6.81 -5.82 9.88
C TRP A 43 7.47 -7.18 10.14
N THR A 44 7.92 -7.82 9.06
CA THR A 44 8.85 -8.95 9.10
C THR A 44 10.14 -8.58 8.38
N TRP A 45 11.26 -8.65 9.08
CA TRP A 45 12.60 -8.35 8.55
C TRP A 45 13.39 -9.65 8.36
N PRO A 46 14.12 -9.80 7.25
CA PRO A 46 14.99 -10.96 7.06
C PRO A 46 16.21 -10.89 8.00
N GLU A 47 16.63 -12.04 8.52
CA GLU A 47 17.92 -12.16 9.19
C GLU A 47 19.04 -12.08 8.14
N ALA A 48 19.71 -10.93 8.04
CA ALA A 48 20.76 -10.71 7.06
C ALA A 48 22.07 -10.25 7.73
N GLN A 49 23.18 -10.92 7.40
CA GLN A 49 24.51 -10.63 7.95
C GLN A 49 25.03 -9.23 7.58
N ASN A 50 24.58 -8.67 6.45
CA ASN A 50 24.96 -7.34 5.96
C ASN A 50 23.83 -6.30 6.05
N GLY A 51 22.86 -6.54 6.94
CA GLY A 51 21.64 -5.74 7.04
C GLY A 51 20.57 -6.17 6.03
N PRO A 52 19.28 -6.00 6.36
CA PRO A 52 18.19 -6.38 5.47
C PRO A 52 18.15 -5.45 4.25
N TRP A 53 17.96 -6.01 3.05
CA TRP A 53 17.71 -5.26 1.81
C TRP A 53 16.22 -5.16 1.48
N TYR A 54 15.36 -5.86 2.24
CA TYR A 54 13.92 -5.79 2.13
C TYR A 54 13.25 -5.99 3.49
N ALA A 55 11.96 -5.66 3.57
CA ALA A 55 11.07 -6.08 4.64
C ALA A 55 9.68 -6.39 4.08
N ARG A 56 8.96 -7.31 4.72
CA ARG A 56 7.55 -7.60 4.41
C ARG A 56 6.65 -6.86 5.39
N TYR A 57 5.46 -6.50 4.94
CA TYR A 57 4.41 -5.97 5.79
C TYR A 57 3.10 -6.73 5.57
N GLU A 58 2.58 -7.36 6.63
CA GLU A 58 1.25 -7.97 6.60
C GLU A 58 0.23 -7.06 7.27
N PHE A 59 -0.79 -6.64 6.52
CA PHE A 59 -1.84 -5.76 7.03
C PHE A 59 -2.80 -6.50 7.97
N ARG A 60 -3.14 -5.85 9.09
CA ARG A 60 -3.97 -6.48 10.12
C ARG A 60 -5.34 -6.88 9.61
N ASN A 61 -5.78 -8.08 9.97
CA ASN A 61 -7.09 -8.63 9.60
C ASN A 61 -7.36 -8.71 8.09
N THR A 62 -6.33 -8.61 7.24
CA THR A 62 -6.48 -8.73 5.79
C THR A 62 -6.28 -10.15 5.29
N LEU A 63 -5.44 -10.95 5.98
CA LEU A 63 -5.08 -12.32 5.58
C LEU A 63 -4.61 -12.33 4.12
N THR A 64 -3.66 -11.45 3.81
CA THR A 64 -3.13 -11.17 2.45
C THR A 64 -4.20 -10.83 1.40
N SER A 65 -5.45 -10.54 1.79
CA SER A 65 -6.50 -10.21 0.83
C SER A 65 -6.34 -8.79 0.32
N TYR A 66 -6.44 -8.59 -1.00
CA TYR A 66 -6.53 -7.23 -1.57
C TYR A 66 -7.92 -6.58 -1.32
N LYS A 67 -8.97 -7.36 -1.05
CA LYS A 67 -10.36 -6.84 -0.94
C LYS A 67 -10.53 -5.67 0.04
N PRO A 68 -9.89 -5.63 1.23
CA PRO A 68 -9.95 -4.46 2.12
C PRO A 68 -9.47 -3.16 1.47
N HIS A 69 -8.46 -3.21 0.60
CA HIS A 69 -7.90 -2.06 -0.12
C HIS A 69 -8.91 -1.49 -1.12
N PHE A 70 -9.52 -2.37 -1.92
CA PHE A 70 -10.63 -2.00 -2.80
C PHE A 70 -11.77 -1.34 -2.03
N TRP A 71 -12.23 -1.95 -0.93
CA TRP A 71 -13.32 -1.38 -0.15
C TRP A 71 -12.96 -0.05 0.51
N ALA A 72 -11.70 0.17 0.89
CA ALA A 72 -11.23 1.46 1.36
C ALA A 72 -11.31 2.54 0.28
N GLY A 73 -10.91 2.24 -0.95
CA GLY A 73 -11.10 3.12 -2.11
C GLY A 73 -12.58 3.47 -2.32
N GLU A 74 -13.47 2.46 -2.32
CA GLU A 74 -14.92 2.64 -2.42
C GLU A 74 -15.50 3.51 -1.30
N ARG A 75 -14.99 3.38 -0.07
CA ARG A 75 -15.43 4.23 1.05
C ARG A 75 -14.94 5.65 0.86
N TRP A 76 -13.68 5.80 0.46
CA TRP A 76 -13.09 7.10 0.22
C TRP A 76 -13.87 7.86 -0.85
N GLU A 77 -14.17 7.23 -1.98
CA GLU A 77 -14.91 7.86 -3.07
C GLU A 77 -16.29 8.36 -2.63
N LYS A 78 -17.02 7.57 -1.85
CA LYS A 78 -18.35 7.93 -1.37
C LYS A 78 -18.36 9.06 -0.35
N MET A 79 -17.27 9.26 0.40
CA MET A 79 -17.21 10.26 1.47
C MET A 79 -16.37 11.51 1.15
N ARG A 80 -15.40 11.43 0.23
CA ARG A 80 -14.44 12.51 -0.05
C ARG A 80 -15.10 13.84 -0.47
N GLY A 81 -16.28 13.79 -1.08
CA GLY A 81 -17.05 14.98 -1.44
C GLY A 81 -17.49 15.84 -0.24
N PHE A 82 -17.50 15.26 0.96
CA PHE A 82 -17.90 15.91 2.21
C PHE A 82 -16.71 16.28 3.11
N VAL A 83 -15.49 16.04 2.65
CA VAL A 83 -14.24 16.31 3.38
C VAL A 83 -13.71 17.69 3.00
N ARG A 84 -13.09 18.39 3.96
CA ARG A 84 -12.48 19.71 3.72
C ARG A 84 -11.44 19.62 2.59
N PRO A 85 -11.37 20.61 1.68
CA PRO A 85 -10.54 20.52 0.48
C PRO A 85 -9.09 20.13 0.72
N GLY A 86 -8.40 20.71 1.71
CA GLY A 86 -7.00 20.40 1.98
C GLY A 86 -6.76 18.94 2.39
N LEU A 87 -7.59 18.41 3.30
CA LEU A 87 -7.52 17.00 3.71
C LEU A 87 -7.92 16.06 2.58
N ARG A 88 -8.94 16.44 1.81
CA ARG A 88 -9.36 15.70 0.62
C ARG A 88 -8.21 15.58 -0.38
N THR A 89 -7.57 16.67 -0.76
CA THR A 89 -6.45 16.66 -1.71
C THR A 89 -5.30 15.80 -1.21
N ALA A 90 -4.91 15.93 0.06
CA ALA A 90 -3.85 15.12 0.62
C ALA A 90 -4.17 13.62 0.59
N LEU A 91 -5.40 13.22 0.96
CA LEU A 91 -5.82 11.81 0.93
C LEU A 91 -6.07 11.28 -0.48
N ASP A 92 -6.54 12.12 -1.40
CA ASP A 92 -6.66 11.77 -2.82
C ASP A 92 -5.28 11.37 -3.36
N GLU A 93 -4.29 12.23 -3.17
CA GLU A 93 -2.92 11.98 -3.62
C GLU A 93 -2.28 10.77 -2.91
N PHE A 94 -2.46 10.66 -1.59
CA PHE A 94 -1.94 9.53 -0.82
C PHE A 94 -2.54 8.19 -1.25
N SER A 95 -3.85 8.15 -1.49
CA SER A 95 -4.57 6.89 -1.74
C SER A 95 -4.59 6.45 -3.20
N ALA A 96 -4.30 7.36 -4.13
CA ALA A 96 -4.33 7.10 -5.56
C ALA A 96 -3.60 5.82 -5.97
N PRO A 97 -2.29 5.67 -5.74
CA PRO A 97 -1.58 4.46 -6.16
C PRO A 97 -1.92 3.24 -5.29
N LEU A 98 -2.52 3.43 -4.11
CA LEU A 98 -2.74 2.36 -3.13
C LEU A 98 -4.07 1.62 -3.35
N PHE A 99 -5.11 2.36 -3.69
CA PHE A 99 -6.49 1.85 -3.79
C PHE A 99 -7.06 1.87 -5.21
N TRP A 100 -6.43 2.59 -6.15
CA TRP A 100 -6.90 2.80 -7.52
C TRP A 100 -5.88 2.28 -8.55
N GLY A 101 -6.34 1.92 -9.76
CA GLY A 101 -5.47 1.51 -10.88
C GLY A 101 -5.83 0.15 -11.50
N GLU A 102 -5.09 -0.21 -12.56
CA GLU A 102 -5.41 -1.33 -13.48
C GLU A 102 -5.51 -2.71 -12.81
N TYR A 103 -4.82 -2.92 -11.69
CA TYR A 103 -4.84 -4.19 -10.96
C TYR A 103 -6.03 -4.34 -10.01
N ASN A 104 -6.82 -3.28 -9.84
CA ASN A 104 -8.08 -3.32 -9.16
C ASN A 104 -9.18 -3.62 -10.21
N TRP A 105 -9.35 -4.91 -10.52
CA TRP A 105 -10.23 -5.45 -11.57
C TRP A 105 -11.71 -4.99 -11.52
N GLU A 106 -12.16 -4.35 -10.43
CA GLU A 106 -13.48 -3.73 -10.30
C GLU A 106 -13.45 -2.20 -10.17
N SER A 107 -12.27 -1.57 -10.13
CA SER A 107 -12.13 -0.13 -9.94
C SER A 107 -11.81 0.59 -11.24
N ALA A 108 -12.50 1.71 -11.43
CA ALA A 108 -12.15 2.68 -12.45
C ALA A 108 -10.80 3.37 -12.12
N ASP A 109 -10.26 4.08 -13.10
CA ASP A 109 -9.22 5.09 -12.89
C ASP A 109 -9.62 6.01 -11.72
N PRO A 110 -8.64 6.53 -10.96
CA PRO A 110 -8.95 7.52 -9.92
C PRO A 110 -9.75 8.67 -10.55
N PRO A 111 -10.81 9.19 -9.92
CA PRO A 111 -11.65 10.24 -10.51
C PRO A 111 -11.00 11.64 -10.39
N PHE A 112 -9.68 11.66 -10.38
CA PHE A 112 -8.77 12.79 -10.27
C PHE A 112 -7.44 12.39 -10.90
N THR A 113 -6.62 13.38 -11.27
CA THR A 113 -5.29 13.11 -11.83
C THR A 113 -4.27 13.06 -10.68
N PRO A 114 -3.72 11.89 -10.33
CA PRO A 114 -2.74 11.80 -9.26
C PRO A 114 -1.39 12.35 -9.70
N SER A 115 -0.66 12.92 -8.75
CA SER A 115 0.70 13.41 -8.93
C SER A 115 1.72 12.26 -9.03
N VAL A 116 1.43 11.12 -8.40
CA VAL A 116 2.21 9.88 -8.49
C VAL A 116 1.50 8.94 -9.47
N PRO A 117 2.02 8.76 -10.70
CA PRO A 117 1.40 7.86 -11.67
C PRO A 117 1.69 6.40 -11.32
N GLY A 118 0.76 5.50 -11.67
CA GLY A 118 1.04 4.07 -11.71
C GLY A 118 2.13 3.78 -12.74
N ARG A 119 3.04 2.85 -12.42
CA ARG A 119 4.13 2.42 -13.31
C ARG A 119 4.19 0.90 -13.37
N GLU A 120 4.54 0.38 -14.54
CA GLU A 120 4.88 -1.04 -14.67
C GLU A 120 6.21 -1.33 -13.97
N ASN A 121 6.25 -2.42 -13.21
CA ASN A 121 7.51 -2.92 -12.68
C ASN A 121 8.20 -3.80 -13.73
N HIS A 122 9.29 -3.29 -14.29
CA HIS A 122 10.07 -4.00 -15.30
C HIS A 122 10.85 -5.21 -14.76
N TRP A 123 10.94 -5.39 -13.43
CA TRP A 123 11.55 -6.59 -12.83
C TRP A 123 10.56 -7.73 -12.69
N CYS A 124 9.29 -7.45 -12.41
CA CYS A 124 8.30 -8.48 -12.08
C CYS A 124 6.93 -8.13 -12.68
N PRO A 125 6.50 -8.82 -13.76
CA PRO A 125 5.22 -8.56 -14.43
C PRO A 125 3.97 -8.75 -13.55
N GLU A 126 4.04 -9.56 -12.50
CA GLU A 126 2.93 -9.82 -11.55
C GLU A 126 2.80 -8.73 -10.47
N THR A 127 3.50 -7.61 -10.62
CA THR A 127 3.46 -6.49 -9.68
C THR A 127 2.13 -5.74 -9.81
N MET A 128 1.42 -5.60 -8.68
CA MET A 128 0.20 -4.79 -8.57
C MET A 128 0.48 -3.34 -8.15
N LEU A 129 1.59 -3.11 -7.45
CA LEU A 129 1.99 -1.79 -6.95
C LEU A 129 3.51 -1.65 -7.06
N TRP A 130 3.97 -0.57 -7.69
CA TRP A 130 5.38 -0.24 -7.76
C TRP A 130 5.59 1.25 -7.52
N LEU A 131 6.18 1.58 -6.37
CA LEU A 131 6.51 2.95 -5.99
C LEU A 131 8.02 3.05 -5.82
N LEU A 132 8.67 3.85 -6.67
CA LEU A 132 10.09 4.14 -6.54
C LEU A 132 10.35 5.05 -5.33
N PRO A 133 11.61 5.15 -4.85
CA PRO A 133 11.92 5.94 -3.66
C PRO A 133 11.44 7.40 -3.73
N GLU A 134 11.48 8.02 -4.91
CA GLU A 134 10.95 9.37 -5.13
C GLU A 134 9.42 9.44 -5.01
N ASP A 135 8.71 8.42 -5.51
CA ASP A 135 7.25 8.31 -5.43
C ASP A 135 6.83 8.05 -3.97
N VAL A 136 7.55 7.19 -3.25
CA VAL A 136 7.37 6.93 -1.82
C VAL A 136 7.57 8.21 -1.01
N THR A 137 8.59 9.01 -1.34
CA THR A 137 8.86 10.29 -0.68
C THR A 137 7.71 11.28 -0.90
N ALA A 138 7.18 11.35 -2.13
CA ALA A 138 6.01 12.18 -2.44
C ALA A 138 4.76 11.68 -1.67
N LEU A 139 4.54 10.37 -1.63
CA LEU A 139 3.41 9.78 -0.92
C LEU A 139 3.51 10.01 0.60
N HIS A 140 4.71 9.94 1.16
CA HIS A 140 4.98 10.26 2.56
C HIS A 140 4.65 11.73 2.86
N HIS A 141 4.98 12.66 1.96
CA HIS A 141 4.57 14.05 2.12
C HIS A 141 3.04 14.19 2.23
N PHE A 142 2.28 13.57 1.33
CA PHE A 142 0.82 13.60 1.40
C PHE A 142 0.26 12.93 2.66
N TRP A 143 0.89 11.84 3.12
CA TRP A 143 0.55 11.21 4.39
C TRP A 143 0.72 12.18 5.57
N THR A 144 1.85 12.88 5.68
CA THR A 144 2.08 13.85 6.78
C THR A 144 1.07 14.99 6.81
N LEU A 145 0.50 15.36 5.66
CA LEU A 145 -0.57 16.36 5.57
C LEU A 145 -1.94 15.77 5.96
N ALA A 146 -2.18 14.51 5.62
CA ALA A 146 -3.46 13.83 5.82
C ALA A 146 -3.65 13.30 7.25
N GLU A 147 -2.61 12.72 7.85
CA GLU A 147 -2.67 12.00 9.13
C GLU A 147 -3.36 12.79 10.25
N PRO A 148 -3.03 14.07 10.52
CA PRO A 148 -3.68 14.82 11.60
C PRO A 148 -5.18 15.05 11.36
N GLY A 149 -5.60 15.01 10.10
CA GLY A 149 -6.99 15.17 9.68
C GLY A 149 -7.80 13.89 9.71
N LEU A 150 -7.17 12.71 9.78
CA LEU A 150 -7.84 11.41 9.69
C LEU A 150 -8.99 11.24 10.70
N PRO A 151 -8.87 11.65 11.99
CA PRO A 151 -9.97 11.54 12.94
C PRO A 151 -11.23 12.32 12.54
N SER A 152 -11.07 13.42 11.78
CA SER A 152 -12.20 14.24 11.32
C SER A 152 -13.06 13.56 10.26
N LEU A 153 -12.58 12.47 9.65
CA LEU A 153 -13.32 11.68 8.69
C LEU A 153 -14.40 10.79 9.33
N ARG A 154 -14.37 10.59 10.65
CA ARG A 154 -15.36 9.78 11.37
C ARG A 154 -16.79 10.24 11.06
N GLN A 155 -17.03 11.55 11.19
CA GLN A 155 -18.35 12.12 10.97
C GLN A 155 -18.87 11.87 9.53
N PRO A 156 -18.16 12.25 8.45
CA PRO A 156 -18.63 11.98 7.09
C PRO A 156 -18.72 10.47 6.80
N PHE A 157 -17.85 9.64 7.37
CA PHE A 157 -17.98 8.19 7.26
C PHE A 157 -19.30 7.69 7.84
N GLU A 158 -19.59 8.03 9.10
CA GLU A 158 -20.81 7.59 9.79
C GLU A 158 -22.08 8.14 9.15
N GLN A 159 -22.03 9.35 8.58
CA GLN A 159 -23.18 9.99 7.92
C GLN A 159 -23.48 9.42 6.53
N HIS A 160 -22.45 9.13 5.73
CA HIS A 160 -22.62 8.76 4.32
C HIS A 160 -22.45 7.28 4.02
N LEU A 161 -21.91 6.51 4.98
CA LEU A 161 -21.67 5.07 4.87
C LEU A 161 -22.43 4.27 5.93
N ALA A 162 -23.46 4.85 6.54
CA ALA A 162 -24.35 4.14 7.47
C ALA A 162 -24.91 2.87 6.80
N GLY A 163 -24.69 1.72 7.43
CA GLY A 163 -25.16 0.42 6.89
C GLY A 163 -24.32 -0.14 5.75
N ALA A 164 -23.13 0.40 5.48
CA ALA A 164 -22.22 -0.15 4.49
C ALA A 164 -21.87 -1.62 4.78
N THR A 165 -22.01 -2.48 3.77
CA THR A 165 -21.69 -3.91 3.81
C THR A 165 -20.36 -4.19 3.11
N GLY A 166 -19.70 -5.31 3.42
CA GLY A 166 -18.41 -5.70 2.83
C GLY A 166 -17.24 -5.60 3.81
N ARG A 167 -16.01 -5.78 3.29
CA ARG A 167 -14.79 -5.50 4.09
C ARG A 167 -14.70 -3.97 4.29
N VAL A 168 -14.10 -3.51 5.38
CA VAL A 168 -14.06 -2.06 5.73
C VAL A 168 -15.47 -1.43 5.83
N SER A 169 -16.28 -1.94 6.75
CA SER A 169 -17.65 -1.46 7.03
C SER A 169 -17.73 -0.41 8.13
N THR A 170 -16.63 -0.14 8.84
CA THR A 170 -16.58 0.80 9.96
C THR A 170 -15.50 1.83 9.73
N PHE A 171 -15.66 3.01 10.33
CA PHE A 171 -14.61 4.02 10.30
C PHE A 171 -13.31 3.49 10.92
N SER A 172 -13.38 2.72 12.01
CA SER A 172 -12.19 2.18 12.67
C SER A 172 -11.38 1.25 11.76
N SER A 173 -12.04 0.40 10.96
CA SER A 173 -11.35 -0.45 10.00
C SER A 173 -10.80 0.31 8.79
N PHE A 174 -11.47 1.38 8.35
CA PHE A 174 -10.95 2.26 7.31
C PHE A 174 -9.71 3.01 7.79
N ALA A 175 -9.81 3.65 8.97
CA ALA A 175 -8.73 4.44 9.54
C ALA A 175 -7.52 3.57 9.89
N ALA A 176 -7.74 2.36 10.42
CA ALA A 176 -6.65 1.41 10.67
C ALA A 176 -5.88 1.10 9.39
N LEU A 177 -6.57 0.68 8.32
CA LEU A 177 -5.90 0.33 7.06
C LEU A 177 -5.14 1.51 6.44
N VAL A 178 -5.73 2.71 6.43
CA VAL A 178 -5.09 3.93 5.93
C VAL A 178 -3.86 4.29 6.77
N THR A 179 -3.93 4.10 8.09
CA THR A 179 -2.80 4.33 9.00
C THR A 179 -1.67 3.33 8.76
N GLU A 180 -1.99 2.05 8.57
CA GLU A 180 -0.99 1.01 8.26
C GLU A 180 -0.26 1.31 6.94
N TRP A 181 -0.96 1.82 5.92
CA TRP A 181 -0.30 2.34 4.72
C TRP A 181 0.62 3.53 5.02
N GLY A 182 0.20 4.41 5.92
CA GLY A 182 1.03 5.50 6.43
C GLY A 182 2.30 5.00 7.09
N GLU A 183 2.22 3.94 7.90
CA GLU A 183 3.37 3.27 8.53
C GLU A 183 4.33 2.69 7.48
N VAL A 184 3.80 1.97 6.47
CA VAL A 184 4.59 1.42 5.36
C VAL A 184 5.34 2.51 4.60
N VAL A 185 4.63 3.56 4.20
CA VAL A 185 5.18 4.66 3.41
C VAL A 185 6.22 5.44 4.22
N THR A 186 5.98 5.65 5.52
CA THR A 186 6.92 6.33 6.42
C THR A 186 8.21 5.53 6.59
N GLU A 187 8.12 4.22 6.80
CA GLU A 187 9.29 3.35 6.95
C GLU A 187 10.11 3.28 5.64
N ALA A 188 9.43 3.13 4.50
CA ALA A 188 10.08 3.12 3.19
C ALA A 188 10.77 4.46 2.88
N ALA A 189 10.09 5.58 3.13
CA ALA A 189 10.64 6.92 2.93
C ALA A 189 11.87 7.18 3.83
N GLY A 190 11.80 6.77 5.10
CA GLY A 190 12.92 6.91 6.04
C GLY A 190 14.19 6.17 5.61
N ARG A 191 14.05 5.15 4.75
CA ARG A 191 15.17 4.35 4.21
C ARG A 191 15.56 4.74 2.80
N GLY A 192 14.77 5.56 2.11
CA GLY A 192 14.92 5.79 0.68
C GLY A 192 14.67 4.52 -0.15
N TRP A 193 13.74 3.68 0.29
CA TRP A 193 13.41 2.39 -0.32
C TRP A 193 12.13 2.48 -1.16
N ALA A 194 11.99 1.55 -2.11
CA ALA A 194 10.79 1.40 -2.92
C ALA A 194 9.74 0.51 -2.23
N ILE A 195 8.48 0.60 -2.67
CA ILE A 195 7.39 -0.31 -2.27
C ILE A 195 7.00 -1.19 -3.46
N ILE A 196 6.90 -2.51 -3.23
CA ILE A 196 6.38 -3.50 -4.18
C ILE A 196 5.17 -4.19 -3.57
N GLY A 197 4.04 -4.17 -4.27
CA GLY A 197 2.92 -5.07 -4.01
C GLY A 197 2.84 -6.13 -5.09
N LEU A 198 2.94 -7.40 -4.74
CA LEU A 198 2.83 -8.52 -5.68
C LEU A 198 1.48 -9.22 -5.57
N LYS A 199 1.01 -9.73 -6.71
CA LYS A 199 -0.12 -10.65 -6.73
C LYS A 199 0.34 -12.04 -6.29
N CYS A 200 -0.41 -12.64 -5.36
CA CYS A 200 -0.34 -14.05 -5.02
C CYS A 200 -1.65 -14.80 -5.25
#